data_AF-A0A2V9QWU4-F1
#
_entry.id   AF-A0A2V9QWU4-F1
#
_cell.length_a   1.000
_cell.length_b   1.000
_cell.length_c   1.000
_cell.angle_alpha   90.00
_cell.angle_beta   90.00
_cell.angle_gamma   90.00
#
_symmetry.space_group_name_H-M   'P 1'
#
loop_
_entity.id
_entity.type
_entity.pdbx_description
1 polymer ?
#
loop_
_entity_poly.entity_id
_entity_poly.type
_entity_poly.pdbx_seq_one_letter_code
_entity_poly.pdbx_strand_id
1 'polypeptide(L)'
;MRGSLSVACILFFWSAMVSPLFARLPAFPRQEDIRGMAHSAPFVFRGKVAQVDLTNNEQEYKEGIAHITVDRWYRGVRHFPRVEIHFAYQADGFRNGHDCSDLVLGSYWIVFARPGSGAIFELIHDCEGALRVSSLLAPQVSGDVLSKMEADFRAGLSDSDPGVRLVSIQRLAALGMPASREALRIIAQGNQGNEVESKWATLAELKAGDISALQEAIPLMVNLHHEQARQDLEPDGTLVTVTTAYAQPEGEIALAVEKLRDLQAVPALISILDQAPDDLARNCAAAALAEIGDQRAKDTLAAHLSDPSQYVRYNSLLGLAKITHAEACAVANPENAEQAESRCKQWVASKN
;
A
#
# COMPACT_ATOMS: atom_id res chain seq x y z
N MET A 1 -17.78 -15.88 -73.86
CA MET A 1 -18.29 -14.49 -73.74
C MET A 1 -18.70 -14.26 -72.29
N ARG A 2 -18.13 -13.23 -71.64
CA ARG A 2 -18.39 -12.70 -70.27
C ARG A 2 -17.95 -13.66 -69.14
N GLY A 3 -17.05 -13.34 -68.20
CA GLY A 3 -16.78 -12.13 -67.40
C GLY A 3 -16.92 -12.59 -65.92
N SER A 4 -16.21 -12.19 -64.87
CA SER A 4 -15.15 -11.21 -64.58
C SER A 4 -14.69 -11.46 -63.12
N LEU A 5 -13.58 -10.83 -62.74
CA LEU A 5 -13.25 -10.24 -61.42
C LEU A 5 -12.59 -11.09 -60.30
N SER A 6 -11.44 -10.54 -59.88
CA SER A 6 -10.50 -10.92 -58.83
C SER A 6 -11.05 -10.79 -57.40
N VAL A 7 -10.50 -11.60 -56.48
CA VAL A 7 -10.30 -11.22 -55.07
C VAL A 7 -8.90 -11.67 -54.63
N ALA A 8 -8.14 -10.73 -54.09
CA ALA A 8 -6.77 -10.88 -53.61
C ALA A 8 -6.72 -11.64 -52.27
N CYS A 9 -5.82 -12.63 -52.18
CA CYS A 9 -5.43 -13.28 -50.93
C CYS A 9 -4.23 -12.55 -50.34
N ILE A 10 -4.41 -11.89 -49.19
CA ILE A 10 -3.31 -11.43 -48.35
C ILE A 10 -3.14 -12.46 -47.24
N LEU A 11 -2.08 -13.26 -47.33
CA LEU A 11 -1.65 -14.18 -46.28
C LEU A 11 -0.69 -13.43 -45.36
N PHE A 12 -1.15 -13.06 -44.17
CA PHE A 12 -0.25 -12.68 -43.08
C PHE A 12 0.14 -13.94 -42.30
N PHE A 13 1.43 -14.26 -42.33
CA PHE A 13 2.05 -15.27 -41.48
C PHE A 13 1.98 -14.81 -40.01
N TRP A 14 1.24 -15.54 -39.19
CA TRP A 14 1.23 -15.39 -37.73
C TRP A 14 2.14 -16.49 -37.15
N SER A 15 3.40 -16.14 -36.87
CA SER A 15 4.28 -17.00 -36.07
C SER A 15 4.19 -16.56 -34.61
N ALA A 16 3.65 -17.46 -33.80
CA ALA A 16 3.54 -17.34 -32.35
C ALA A 16 4.92 -17.26 -31.68
N MET A 17 5.11 -16.22 -30.87
CA MET A 17 5.93 -16.25 -29.66
C MET A 17 5.19 -15.45 -28.59
N VAL A 18 4.23 -16.10 -27.94
CA VAL A 18 3.62 -15.59 -26.71
C VAL A 18 4.52 -16.03 -25.57
N SER A 19 5.44 -15.17 -25.15
CA SER A 19 6.01 -15.25 -23.80
C SER A 19 4.89 -14.93 -22.81
N PRO A 20 4.72 -15.69 -21.71
CA PRO A 20 3.76 -15.31 -20.69
C PRO A 20 4.37 -14.13 -19.93
N LEU A 21 3.99 -12.92 -20.33
CA LEU A 21 4.00 -11.77 -19.44
C LEU A 21 3.04 -12.12 -18.31
N PHE A 22 3.58 -12.68 -17.23
CA PHE A 22 2.93 -12.55 -15.94
C PHE A 22 2.75 -11.05 -15.74
N ALA A 23 1.52 -10.58 -15.90
CA ALA A 23 1.10 -9.27 -15.43
C ALA A 23 1.33 -9.28 -13.92
N ARG A 24 2.52 -8.85 -13.50
CA ARG A 24 2.73 -8.41 -12.14
C ARG A 24 1.83 -7.20 -11.99
N LEU A 25 0.82 -7.31 -11.13
CA LEU A 25 0.06 -6.16 -10.67
C LEU A 25 1.07 -5.09 -10.27
N PRO A 26 0.92 -3.82 -10.72
CA PRO A 26 1.76 -2.75 -10.21
C PRO A 26 1.56 -2.73 -8.69
N ALA A 27 2.65 -2.85 -7.92
CA ALA A 27 2.56 -2.51 -6.52
C ALA A 27 2.26 -1.00 -6.48
N PHE A 28 1.38 -0.57 -5.60
CA PHE A 28 1.13 0.85 -5.42
C PHE A 28 2.36 1.44 -4.68
N PRO A 29 2.78 2.67 -4.99
CA PRO A 29 3.80 3.32 -4.19
C PRO A 29 3.28 3.39 -2.75
N ARG A 30 4.06 2.89 -1.77
CA ARG A 30 3.76 2.87 -0.31
C ARG A 30 3.15 1.58 0.26
N GLN A 31 3.38 0.45 -0.42
CA GLN A 31 3.27 -0.90 0.14
C GLN A 31 4.66 -1.57 0.22
N GLU A 32 5.67 -0.85 0.70
CA GLU A 32 7.03 -1.43 0.73
C GLU A 32 7.05 -2.66 1.63
N ASP A 33 7.48 -3.79 1.08
CA ASP A 33 7.60 -5.03 1.83
C ASP A 33 8.87 -5.03 2.69
N ILE A 34 8.91 -4.13 3.67
CA ILE A 34 10.03 -3.99 4.62
C ILE A 34 10.33 -5.34 5.27
N ARG A 35 9.29 -6.14 5.54
CA ARG A 35 9.43 -7.47 6.15
C ARG A 35 10.11 -8.46 5.21
N GLY A 36 9.66 -8.56 3.96
CA GLY A 36 10.27 -9.42 2.94
C GLY A 36 11.68 -8.99 2.56
N MET A 37 11.93 -7.68 2.47
CA MET A 37 13.28 -7.13 2.27
C MET A 37 14.20 -7.44 3.44
N ALA A 38 13.76 -7.18 4.68
CA ALA A 38 14.51 -7.53 5.88
C ALA A 38 14.70 -9.04 6.02
N HIS A 39 13.79 -9.87 5.50
CA HIS A 39 13.96 -11.33 5.48
C HIS A 39 15.05 -11.75 4.50
N SER A 40 14.99 -11.25 3.27
CA SER A 40 15.83 -11.67 2.15
C SER A 40 17.24 -11.06 2.13
N ALA A 41 17.43 -9.87 2.72
CA ALA A 41 18.71 -9.17 2.70
C ALA A 41 19.74 -9.81 3.66
N PRO A 42 20.92 -10.22 3.18
CA PRO A 42 22.00 -10.69 4.05
C PRO A 42 22.61 -9.55 4.88
N PHE A 43 22.59 -8.31 4.37
CA PHE A 43 23.05 -7.11 5.06
C PHE A 43 21.93 -6.09 5.17
N VAL A 44 21.77 -5.53 6.36
CA VAL A 44 20.81 -4.47 6.59
C VAL A 44 21.44 -3.44 7.51
N PHE A 45 21.53 -2.20 7.05
CA PHE A 45 22.16 -1.11 7.79
C PHE A 45 21.49 0.22 7.48
N ARG A 46 21.74 1.21 8.32
CA ARG A 46 21.32 2.60 8.12
C ARG A 46 22.55 3.50 8.08
N GLY A 47 22.47 4.58 7.33
CA GLY A 47 23.44 5.65 7.43
C GLY A 47 23.07 6.92 6.68
N LYS A 48 23.97 7.88 6.77
CA LYS A 48 23.89 9.17 6.07
C LYS A 48 24.66 9.09 4.76
N VAL A 49 24.04 9.54 3.66
CA VAL A 49 24.73 9.76 2.39
C VAL A 49 25.70 10.93 2.57
N ALA A 50 27.00 10.64 2.57
CA ALA A 50 28.07 11.60 2.79
C ALA A 50 28.63 12.18 1.48
N GLN A 51 28.52 11.42 0.38
CA GLN A 51 28.97 11.81 -0.95
C GLN A 51 28.18 11.00 -2.00
N VAL A 52 28.00 11.58 -3.18
CA VAL A 52 27.40 10.92 -4.34
C VAL A 52 28.28 11.21 -5.56
N ASP A 53 28.82 10.16 -6.16
CA ASP A 53 29.64 10.23 -7.36
C ASP A 53 28.82 9.69 -8.55
N LEU A 54 28.31 10.59 -9.38
CA LEU A 54 27.48 10.23 -10.52
C LEU A 54 28.34 9.85 -11.74
N THR A 55 28.04 8.68 -12.32
CA THR A 55 28.58 8.24 -13.62
C THR A 55 27.65 8.63 -14.76
N ASN A 56 26.34 8.72 -14.51
CA ASN A 56 25.35 9.33 -15.40
C ASN A 56 24.41 10.25 -14.59
N ASN A 57 24.12 11.43 -15.12
CA ASN A 57 23.26 12.44 -14.50
C ASN A 57 22.37 13.11 -15.56
N GLU A 58 21.77 12.30 -16.42
CA GLU A 58 20.77 12.74 -17.37
C GLU A 58 19.45 13.02 -16.65
N GLN A 59 18.62 13.90 -17.23
CA GLN A 59 17.32 14.25 -16.65
C GLN A 59 16.42 13.01 -16.50
N GLU A 60 16.56 12.03 -17.39
CA GLU A 60 15.73 10.83 -17.44
C GLU A 60 16.40 9.60 -16.79
N TYR A 61 17.69 9.66 -16.48
CA TYR A 61 18.44 8.52 -15.93
C TYR A 61 19.65 8.98 -15.10
N LYS A 62 19.70 8.52 -13.85
CA LYS A 62 20.84 8.73 -12.97
C LYS A 62 21.48 7.41 -12.60
N GLU A 63 22.80 7.41 -12.57
CA GLU A 63 23.62 6.28 -12.16
C GLU A 63 24.84 6.78 -11.39
N GLY A 64 25.23 6.08 -10.34
CA GLY A 64 26.41 6.46 -9.57
C GLY A 64 26.66 5.61 -8.34
N ILE A 65 27.59 6.11 -7.52
CA ILE A 65 28.00 5.51 -6.26
C ILE A 65 27.67 6.48 -5.13
N ALA A 66 26.85 6.02 -4.18
CA ALA A 66 26.57 6.72 -2.94
C ALA A 66 27.51 6.21 -1.84
N HIS A 67 28.22 7.13 -1.19
CA HIS A 67 29.06 6.84 -0.03
C HIS A 67 28.26 7.07 1.24
N ILE A 68 28.01 6.00 2.01
CA ILE A 68 27.17 6.05 3.20
C ILE A 68 28.04 5.91 4.44
N THR A 69 27.97 6.89 5.34
CA THR A 69 28.51 6.75 6.70
C THR A 69 27.49 5.99 7.55
N VAL A 70 27.84 4.77 7.97
CA VAL A 70 26.92 3.85 8.65
C VAL A 70 26.82 4.21 10.13
N ASP A 71 25.61 4.40 10.63
CA ASP A 71 25.33 4.67 12.05
C ASP A 71 24.80 3.43 12.78
N ARG A 72 24.19 2.47 12.07
CA ARG A 72 23.65 1.24 12.65
C ARG A 72 23.65 0.07 11.66
N TRP A 73 24.16 -1.07 12.11
CA TRP A 73 23.95 -2.36 11.47
C TRP A 73 22.80 -3.10 12.15
N TYR A 74 21.76 -3.44 11.39
CA TYR A 74 20.67 -4.30 11.84
C TYR A 74 21.01 -5.78 11.62
N ARG A 75 21.71 -6.11 10.52
CA ARG A 75 22.16 -7.47 10.17
C ARG A 75 23.48 -7.46 9.40
N GLY A 76 24.27 -8.53 9.56
CA GLY A 76 25.43 -8.82 8.72
C GLY A 76 26.67 -8.06 9.16
N VAL A 77 26.98 -8.06 10.47
CA VAL A 77 28.00 -7.18 11.06
C VAL A 77 29.37 -7.38 10.41
N ARG A 78 29.71 -6.46 9.50
CA ARG A 78 31.08 -6.09 9.11
C ARG A 78 31.25 -4.65 9.56
N HIS A 79 32.24 -4.37 10.41
CA HIS A 79 32.42 -3.04 11.02
C HIS A 79 33.01 -2.04 10.02
N PHE A 80 32.32 -1.82 8.90
CA PHE A 80 32.65 -0.77 7.96
C PHE A 80 31.94 0.51 8.42
N PRO A 81 32.68 1.55 8.86
CA PRO A 81 32.09 2.84 9.20
C PRO A 81 31.61 3.60 7.96
N ARG A 82 32.09 3.20 6.77
CA ARG A 82 31.70 3.72 5.47
C ARG A 82 31.52 2.58 4.48
N VAL A 83 30.49 2.68 3.67
CA VAL A 83 30.16 1.71 2.62
C VAL A 83 29.81 2.44 1.34
N GLU A 84 30.00 1.77 0.22
CA GLU A 84 29.67 2.26 -1.12
C GLU A 84 28.46 1.49 -1.65
N ILE A 85 27.47 2.21 -2.18
CA ILE A 85 26.27 1.65 -2.80
C ILE A 85 26.19 2.13 -4.22
N HIS A 86 26.18 1.19 -5.17
CA HIS A 86 25.84 1.48 -6.55
C HIS A 86 24.33 1.65 -6.66
N PHE A 87 23.89 2.70 -7.35
CA PHE A 87 22.48 2.92 -7.65
C PHE A 87 22.32 3.39 -9.08
N ALA A 88 21.20 3.00 -9.70
CA ALA A 88 20.81 3.40 -11.04
C ALA A 88 19.29 3.49 -11.09
N TYR A 89 18.74 4.61 -11.57
CA TYR A 89 17.29 4.76 -11.72
C TYR A 89 16.92 5.68 -12.88
N GLN A 90 15.77 5.39 -13.51
CA GLN A 90 15.16 6.27 -14.52
C GLN A 90 14.24 7.29 -13.84
N ALA A 91 14.44 8.57 -14.12
CA ALA A 91 13.70 9.69 -13.55
C ALA A 91 12.39 9.98 -14.30
N ASP A 92 12.35 9.78 -15.62
CA ASP A 92 11.14 9.95 -16.44
C ASP A 92 10.51 8.60 -16.76
N GLY A 93 9.66 8.11 -15.86
CA GLY A 93 9.17 6.75 -15.97
C GLY A 93 8.06 6.34 -15.02
N PHE A 94 7.00 7.15 -14.92
CA PHE A 94 5.69 6.78 -14.35
C PHE A 94 5.02 5.53 -14.99
N ARG A 95 5.74 4.70 -15.74
CA ARG A 95 5.16 3.50 -16.38
C ARG A 95 4.80 2.42 -15.36
N ASN A 96 5.43 2.40 -14.16
CA ASN A 96 5.22 1.35 -13.15
C ASN A 96 4.93 1.82 -11.71
N GLY A 97 4.83 3.14 -11.44
CA GLY A 97 4.30 3.63 -10.16
C GLY A 97 5.17 3.55 -8.90
N HIS A 98 6.51 3.56 -8.97
CA HIS A 98 7.36 3.58 -7.76
C HIS A 98 8.51 4.61 -7.84
N ASP A 99 8.75 5.31 -6.73
CA ASP A 99 9.93 6.17 -6.52
C ASP A 99 11.15 5.26 -6.27
N CYS A 100 12.06 5.16 -7.24
CA CYS A 100 13.32 4.46 -7.03
C CYS A 100 14.24 5.24 -6.08
N SER A 101 15.21 4.55 -5.47
CA SER A 101 16.08 5.13 -4.44
C SER A 101 17.02 6.21 -4.99
N ASP A 102 16.59 7.47 -4.99
CA ASP A 102 17.43 8.64 -5.30
C ASP A 102 18.26 8.99 -4.06
N LEU A 103 19.39 8.30 -3.85
CA LEU A 103 20.26 8.48 -2.69
C LEU A 103 20.88 9.90 -2.65
N VAL A 104 20.16 10.87 -2.12
CA VAL A 104 20.56 12.29 -2.12
C VAL A 104 21.59 12.60 -1.02
N LEU A 105 22.56 13.45 -1.33
CA LEU A 105 23.53 13.97 -0.36
C LEU A 105 22.86 14.49 0.93
N GLY A 106 23.39 14.07 2.08
CA GLY A 106 22.95 14.53 3.39
C GLY A 106 21.71 13.83 3.96
N SER A 107 21.01 13.04 3.14
CA SER A 107 19.83 12.28 3.56
C SER A 107 20.20 10.96 4.26
N TYR A 108 19.24 10.41 5.01
CA TYR A 108 19.40 9.18 5.77
C TYR A 108 18.55 8.06 5.17
N TRP A 109 19.15 6.88 5.10
CA TRP A 109 18.53 5.71 4.47
C TRP A 109 18.76 4.47 5.32
N ILE A 110 17.79 3.58 5.32
CA ILE A 110 18.00 2.16 5.61
C ILE A 110 18.20 1.43 4.29
N VAL A 111 19.18 0.53 4.25
CA VAL A 111 19.64 -0.15 3.04
C VAL A 111 19.58 -1.66 3.28
N PHE A 112 18.96 -2.34 2.32
CA PHE A 112 18.85 -3.78 2.21
C PHE A 112 19.77 -4.24 1.09
N ALA A 113 20.85 -4.92 1.44
CA ALA A 113 21.95 -5.14 0.51
C ALA A 113 22.45 -6.59 0.43
N ARG A 114 23.03 -6.91 -0.72
CA ARG A 114 23.87 -8.08 -0.99
C ARG A 114 25.35 -7.70 -0.94
N PRO A 115 26.26 -8.65 -0.60
CA PRO A 115 27.69 -8.37 -0.61
C PRO A 115 28.19 -8.16 -2.04
N GLY A 116 28.91 -7.06 -2.27
CA GLY A 116 29.77 -6.88 -3.43
C GLY A 116 31.23 -7.18 -3.09
N SER A 117 32.17 -6.49 -3.73
CA SER A 117 33.60 -6.59 -3.43
C SER A 117 34.01 -5.62 -2.30
N GLY A 118 34.45 -6.17 -1.16
CA GLY A 118 34.99 -5.37 -0.06
C GLY A 118 33.91 -4.59 0.72
N ALA A 119 34.00 -3.25 0.70
CA ALA A 119 33.03 -2.33 1.30
C ALA A 119 31.97 -1.84 0.30
N ILE A 120 31.97 -2.39 -0.91
CA ILE A 120 30.96 -2.14 -1.95
C ILE A 120 29.81 -3.11 -1.75
N PHE A 121 28.59 -2.58 -1.73
CA PHE A 121 27.35 -3.31 -1.55
C PHE A 121 26.40 -3.01 -2.71
N GLU A 122 25.54 -3.97 -3.02
CA GLU A 122 24.50 -3.85 -4.05
C GLU A 122 23.13 -3.90 -3.39
N LEU A 123 22.19 -3.06 -3.85
CA LEU A 123 20.81 -3.11 -3.35
C LEU A 123 20.19 -4.46 -3.69
N ILE A 124 19.34 -4.98 -2.79
CA ILE A 124 18.61 -6.22 -3.11
C ILE A 124 17.57 -6.01 -4.23
N HIS A 125 17.15 -4.76 -4.42
CA HIS A 125 16.24 -4.25 -5.43
C HIS A 125 16.57 -2.78 -5.71
N ASP A 126 16.71 -2.38 -6.97
CA ASP A 126 17.24 -1.05 -7.32
C ASP A 126 16.31 0.10 -6.88
N CYS A 127 15.00 -0.15 -6.79
CA CYS A 127 14.04 0.88 -6.41
C CYS A 127 13.64 0.83 -4.92
N GLU A 128 13.57 -0.37 -4.33
CA GLU A 128 13.02 -0.57 -2.98
C GLU A 128 14.09 -0.94 -1.95
N GLY A 129 15.27 -1.37 -2.42
CA GLY A 129 16.36 -1.85 -1.58
C GLY A 129 16.96 -0.77 -0.69
N ALA A 130 16.57 0.50 -0.83
CA ALA A 130 16.83 1.52 0.16
C ALA A 130 15.56 2.32 0.46
N LEU A 131 15.35 2.67 1.73
CA LEU A 131 14.21 3.47 2.16
C LEU A 131 14.71 4.70 2.91
N ARG A 132 14.21 5.88 2.54
CA ARG A 132 14.49 7.12 3.24
C ARG A 132 13.93 7.05 4.66
N VAL A 133 14.66 7.60 5.63
CA VAL A 133 14.33 7.59 7.06
C VAL A 133 14.74 8.89 7.74
N SER A 134 14.21 9.14 8.95
CA SER A 134 14.68 10.21 9.82
C SER A 134 16.15 10.00 10.24
N SER A 135 16.84 11.11 10.51
CA SER A 135 18.16 11.09 11.14
C SER A 135 18.13 10.65 12.62
N LEU A 136 16.96 10.71 13.27
CA LEU A 136 16.79 10.34 14.66
C LEU A 136 16.87 8.82 14.84
N LEU A 137 17.54 8.38 15.90
CA LEU A 137 17.72 6.98 16.28
C LEU A 137 17.13 6.73 17.66
N ALA A 138 16.50 5.58 17.84
CA ALA A 138 16.19 5.12 19.18
C ALA A 138 17.49 4.74 19.91
N PRO A 139 17.53 4.82 21.26
CA PRO A 139 18.57 4.17 22.05
C PRO A 139 18.77 2.71 21.64
N GLN A 140 19.93 2.11 21.92
CA GLN A 140 20.21 0.73 21.51
C GLN A 140 19.11 -0.23 22.00
N VAL A 141 18.38 -0.80 21.04
CA VAL A 141 17.26 -1.71 21.31
C VAL A 141 17.73 -3.15 21.13
N SER A 142 17.57 -3.98 22.17
CA SER A 142 17.71 -5.43 22.05
C SER A 142 16.53 -6.00 21.27
N GLY A 143 16.77 -6.89 20.31
CA GLY A 143 15.71 -7.51 19.53
C GLY A 143 16.17 -7.94 18.15
N ASP A 144 15.23 -8.49 17.37
CA ASP A 144 15.43 -8.79 15.96
C ASP A 144 15.56 -7.51 15.10
N VAL A 145 15.82 -7.71 13.80
CA VAL A 145 15.98 -6.63 12.82
C VAL A 145 14.75 -5.71 12.77
N LEU A 146 13.54 -6.28 12.77
CA LEU A 146 12.30 -5.51 12.59
C LEU A 146 11.98 -4.71 13.85
N SER A 147 12.19 -5.29 15.03
CA SER A 147 11.99 -4.60 16.32
C SER A 147 12.91 -3.39 16.47
N LYS A 148 14.15 -3.49 15.99
CA LYS A 148 15.10 -2.37 15.95
C LYS A 148 14.68 -1.29 14.96
N MET A 149 14.23 -1.70 13.75
CA MET A 149 13.70 -0.77 12.75
C MET A 149 12.49 -0.02 13.27
N GLU A 150 11.52 -0.73 13.87
CA GLU A 150 10.32 -0.13 14.43
C GLU A 150 10.66 0.93 15.49
N ALA A 151 11.61 0.64 16.37
CA ALA A 151 12.07 1.61 17.35
C ALA A 151 12.69 2.87 16.71
N ASP A 152 13.51 2.70 15.68
CA ASP A 152 14.15 3.82 14.98
C ASP A 152 13.14 4.64 14.15
N PHE A 153 12.13 4.00 13.54
CA PHE A 153 11.04 4.70 12.87
C PHE A 153 10.18 5.47 13.88
N ARG A 154 9.90 4.89 15.05
CA ARG A 154 9.20 5.58 16.13
C ARG A 154 9.97 6.80 16.64
N ALA A 155 11.31 6.74 16.71
CA ALA A 155 12.13 7.92 17.04
C ALA A 155 11.96 9.05 16.01
N GLY A 156 11.80 8.70 14.73
CA GLY A 156 11.54 9.65 13.66
C GLY A 156 10.19 10.38 13.74
N LEU A 157 9.24 9.92 14.56
CA LEU A 157 7.98 10.65 14.80
C LEU A 157 8.19 11.99 15.52
N SER A 158 9.36 12.22 16.13
CA SER A 158 9.73 13.48 16.78
C SER A 158 10.62 14.37 15.91
N ASP A 159 10.77 14.08 14.60
CA ASP A 159 11.56 14.89 13.69
C ASP A 159 10.96 16.30 13.53
N SER A 160 11.83 17.31 13.44
CA SER A 160 11.39 18.69 13.21
C SER A 160 10.75 18.89 11.85
N ASP A 161 11.15 18.09 10.85
CA ASP A 161 10.64 18.17 9.48
C ASP A 161 9.36 17.31 9.33
N PRO A 162 8.20 17.92 8.99
CA PRO A 162 6.95 17.19 8.79
C PRO A 162 7.00 16.13 7.69
N GLY A 163 7.76 16.35 6.62
CA GLY A 163 7.95 15.36 5.56
C GLY A 163 8.72 14.13 6.06
N VAL A 164 9.68 14.34 6.95
CA VAL A 164 10.46 13.25 7.55
C VAL A 164 9.66 12.48 8.61
N ARG A 165 8.82 13.17 9.38
CA ARG A 165 7.86 12.51 10.28
C ARG A 165 6.86 11.66 9.49
N LEU A 166 6.30 12.19 8.40
CA LEU A 166 5.40 11.46 7.51
C LEU A 166 6.05 10.18 6.96
N VAL A 167 7.31 10.27 6.49
CA VAL A 167 8.08 9.09 6.07
C VAL A 167 8.15 8.08 7.22
N SER A 168 8.41 8.52 8.45
CA SER A 168 8.48 7.63 9.62
C SER A 168 7.13 6.92 9.89
N ILE A 169 6.01 7.63 9.78
CA ILE A 169 4.66 7.06 9.89
C ILE A 169 4.41 6.01 8.80
N GLN A 170 4.80 6.31 7.55
CA GLN A 170 4.68 5.37 6.42
C GLN A 170 5.51 4.10 6.64
N ARG A 171 6.74 4.21 7.15
CA ARG A 171 7.56 3.05 7.51
C ARG A 171 6.92 2.21 8.62
N LEU A 172 6.31 2.85 9.60
CA LEU A 172 5.56 2.15 10.66
C LEU A 172 4.32 1.45 10.11
N ALA A 173 3.58 2.08 9.19
CA ALA A 173 2.46 1.47 8.50
C ALA A 173 2.87 0.23 7.70
N ALA A 174 3.98 0.32 6.97
CA ALA A 174 4.54 -0.80 6.20
C ALA A 174 5.02 -1.96 7.10
N LEU A 175 5.54 -1.66 8.30
CA LEU A 175 5.84 -2.70 9.28
C LEU A 175 4.58 -3.31 9.88
N GLY A 176 3.55 -2.53 10.20
CA GLY A 176 2.31 -3.02 10.82
C GLY A 176 2.59 -3.75 12.14
N MET A 177 3.49 -3.21 12.97
CA MET A 177 3.89 -3.81 14.24
C MET A 177 3.21 -3.10 15.42
N PRO A 178 2.91 -3.81 16.51
CA PRO A 178 2.08 -3.28 17.59
C PRO A 178 2.81 -2.29 18.52
N ALA A 179 4.14 -2.26 18.54
CA ALA A 179 4.88 -1.46 19.52
C ALA A 179 4.85 0.06 19.24
N SER A 180 4.29 0.45 18.09
CA SER A 180 4.09 1.84 17.70
C SER A 180 2.65 2.33 17.82
N ARG A 181 1.69 1.44 18.15
CA ARG A 181 0.25 1.78 18.21
C ARG A 181 -0.05 3.02 19.05
N GLU A 182 0.47 3.07 20.28
CA GLU A 182 0.19 4.20 21.18
C GLU A 182 0.68 5.55 20.62
N ALA A 183 1.89 5.57 20.06
CA ALA A 183 2.44 6.78 19.46
C ALA A 183 1.67 7.20 18.21
N LEU A 184 1.21 6.23 17.40
CA LEU A 184 0.41 6.48 16.21
C LEU A 184 -0.98 7.00 16.56
N ARG A 185 -1.63 6.48 17.62
CA ARG A 185 -2.95 6.94 18.09
C ARG A 185 -2.98 8.43 18.40
N ILE A 186 -1.94 8.91 19.08
CA ILE A 186 -1.81 10.33 19.44
C ILE A 186 -1.79 11.20 18.17
N ILE A 187 -1.11 10.74 17.11
CA ILE A 187 -1.03 11.45 15.83
C ILE A 187 -2.36 11.33 15.05
N ALA A 188 -2.96 10.14 15.00
CA ALA A 188 -4.21 9.86 14.30
C ALA A 188 -5.37 10.72 14.83
N GLN A 189 -5.43 10.94 16.14
CA GLN A 189 -6.43 11.79 16.80
C GLN A 189 -6.26 13.29 16.53
N GLY A 190 -5.25 13.69 15.74
CA GLY A 190 -4.97 15.09 15.45
C GLY A 190 -4.39 15.88 16.64
N ASN A 191 -4.01 15.19 17.73
CA ASN A 191 -3.40 15.83 18.90
C ASN A 191 -1.95 16.28 18.60
N GLN A 192 -1.32 15.67 17.59
CA GLN A 192 0.03 16.01 17.11
C GLN A 192 0.11 15.83 15.59
N GLY A 193 0.80 16.75 14.90
CA GLY A 193 1.04 16.68 13.46
C GLY A 193 0.01 17.42 12.60
N ASN A 194 0.13 17.28 11.28
CA ASN A 194 -0.82 17.82 10.30
C ASN A 194 -1.84 16.76 9.85
N GLU A 195 -2.88 17.18 9.12
CA GLU A 195 -3.97 16.30 8.66
C GLU A 195 -3.45 15.08 7.88
N VAL A 196 -2.44 15.26 7.03
CA VAL A 196 -1.85 14.15 6.25
C VAL A 196 -1.19 13.13 7.18
N GLU A 197 -0.42 13.59 8.17
CA GLU A 197 0.20 12.72 9.18
C GLU A 197 -0.87 11.92 9.95
N SER A 198 -1.97 12.57 10.34
CA SER A 198 -3.07 11.92 11.05
C SER A 198 -3.72 10.82 10.20
N LYS A 199 -4.00 11.07 8.91
CA LYS A 199 -4.55 10.04 8.01
C LYS A 199 -3.61 8.84 7.86
N TRP A 200 -2.32 9.09 7.68
CA TRP A 200 -1.31 8.02 7.56
C TRP A 200 -1.13 7.26 8.88
N ALA A 201 -1.28 7.93 10.02
CA ALA A 201 -1.25 7.30 11.32
C ALA A 201 -2.45 6.37 11.53
N THR A 202 -3.65 6.77 11.13
CA THR A 202 -4.85 5.90 11.13
C THR A 202 -4.61 4.62 10.32
N LEU A 203 -4.03 4.73 9.12
CA LEU A 203 -3.64 3.57 8.33
C LEU A 203 -2.64 2.68 9.07
N ALA A 204 -1.63 3.30 9.69
CA ALA A 204 -0.58 2.58 10.41
C ALA A 204 -1.13 1.80 11.62
N GLU A 205 -2.08 2.37 12.36
CA GLU A 205 -2.76 1.70 13.47
C GLU A 205 -3.59 0.50 13.01
N LEU A 206 -4.37 0.65 11.94
CA LEU A 206 -5.14 -0.45 11.35
C LEU A 206 -4.21 -1.58 10.88
N LYS A 207 -3.13 -1.25 10.16
CA LYS A 207 -2.11 -2.23 9.72
C LYS A 207 -1.38 -2.86 10.91
N ALA A 208 -1.22 -2.13 12.01
CA ALA A 208 -0.71 -2.67 13.26
C ALA A 208 -1.72 -3.54 14.01
N GLY A 209 -2.97 -3.66 13.55
CA GLY A 209 -4.04 -4.45 14.14
C GLY A 209 -4.76 -3.78 15.32
N ASP A 210 -4.76 -2.44 15.37
CA ASP A 210 -5.53 -1.69 16.35
C ASP A 210 -6.90 -1.30 15.79
N ILE A 211 -7.95 -1.95 16.30
CA ILE A 211 -9.33 -1.77 15.82
C ILE A 211 -9.91 -0.44 16.32
N SER A 212 -9.34 0.18 17.36
CA SER A 212 -9.83 1.49 17.82
C SER A 212 -9.67 2.56 16.74
N ALA A 213 -8.70 2.41 15.84
CA ALA A 213 -8.47 3.31 14.71
C ALA A 213 -9.64 3.35 13.71
N LEU A 214 -10.62 2.45 13.81
CA LEU A 214 -11.86 2.57 13.04
C LEU A 214 -12.64 3.85 13.36
N GLN A 215 -12.50 4.41 14.57
CA GLN A 215 -13.14 5.67 14.93
C GLN A 215 -12.67 6.82 14.03
N GLU A 216 -11.37 6.87 13.73
CA GLU A 216 -10.75 7.85 12.84
C GLU A 216 -10.86 7.44 11.36
N ALA A 217 -10.93 6.14 11.05
CA ALA A 217 -11.03 5.65 9.67
C ALA A 217 -12.41 5.89 9.03
N ILE A 218 -13.51 5.74 9.81
CA ILE A 218 -14.87 5.93 9.30
C ILE A 218 -15.06 7.28 8.59
N PRO A 219 -14.74 8.45 9.19
CA PRO A 219 -14.95 9.73 8.51
C PRO A 219 -14.07 9.87 7.26
N LEU A 220 -12.90 9.23 7.20
CA LEU A 220 -12.04 9.23 6.01
C LEU A 220 -12.65 8.42 4.87
N MET A 221 -13.34 7.32 5.18
CA MET A 221 -14.00 6.46 4.19
C MET A 221 -15.37 7.00 3.76
N VAL A 222 -16.14 7.60 4.68
CA VAL A 222 -17.46 8.18 4.39
C VAL A 222 -17.33 9.49 3.61
N ASN A 223 -16.25 10.25 3.82
CA ASN A 223 -15.96 11.44 3.04
C ASN A 223 -15.00 11.16 1.87
N LEU A 224 -14.78 9.89 1.52
CA LEU A 224 -13.99 9.51 0.36
C LEU A 224 -14.77 9.93 -0.90
N HIS A 225 -14.47 11.12 -1.38
CA HIS A 225 -14.88 11.53 -2.71
C HIS A 225 -13.89 10.88 -3.65
N HIS A 226 -14.38 10.26 -4.71
CA HIS A 226 -13.52 9.75 -5.77
C HIS A 226 -12.58 10.90 -6.17
N GLU A 227 -11.32 10.85 -5.74
CA GLU A 227 -10.25 11.58 -6.37
C GLU A 227 -10.21 10.95 -7.76
N GLN A 228 -11.05 11.43 -8.69
CA GLN A 228 -10.61 11.52 -10.07
C GLN A 228 -9.29 12.22 -9.95
N ALA A 229 -8.21 11.43 -10.09
CA ALA A 229 -6.84 11.87 -9.99
C ALA A 229 -6.81 13.28 -10.52
N ARG A 230 -6.71 14.24 -9.59
CA ARG A 230 -6.68 15.63 -9.96
C ARG A 230 -5.40 15.71 -10.76
N GLN A 231 -5.53 15.68 -12.08
CA GLN A 231 -4.66 16.48 -12.90
C GLN A 231 -4.99 17.90 -12.49
N ASP A 232 -4.46 18.30 -11.33
CA ASP A 232 -4.24 19.69 -11.00
C ASP A 232 -3.18 20.14 -12.01
N LEU A 233 -3.65 20.38 -13.24
CA LEU A 233 -3.00 21.27 -14.16
C LEU A 233 -3.34 22.66 -13.65
N GLU A 234 -2.31 23.46 -13.38
CA GLU A 234 -2.49 24.89 -13.19
C GLU A 234 -3.20 25.47 -14.42
N PRO A 235 -3.90 26.61 -14.30
CA PRO A 235 -4.56 27.28 -15.43
C PRO A 235 -3.64 27.58 -16.63
N ASP A 236 -2.32 27.50 -16.46
CA ASP A 236 -1.30 27.73 -17.49
C ASP A 236 -0.86 26.44 -18.23
N GLY A 237 -1.40 25.27 -17.89
CA GLY A 237 -1.09 24.00 -18.53
C GLY A 237 0.24 23.38 -18.11
N THR A 238 0.89 23.90 -17.06
CA THR A 238 2.06 23.26 -16.47
C THR A 238 1.61 22.04 -15.66
N LEU A 239 2.24 20.89 -15.90
CA LEU A 239 2.18 19.77 -14.95
C LEU A 239 2.69 20.35 -13.63
N VAL A 240 1.84 20.47 -12.63
CA VAL A 240 2.33 20.75 -11.28
C VAL A 240 3.40 19.69 -11.03
N THR A 241 4.61 20.10 -10.67
CA THR A 241 5.57 19.25 -9.98
C THR A 241 4.94 18.93 -8.63
N VAL A 242 3.83 18.18 -8.66
CA VAL A 242 3.20 17.57 -7.51
C VAL A 242 4.24 16.56 -7.16
N THR A 243 5.02 16.88 -6.14
CA THR A 243 5.56 15.85 -5.29
C THR A 243 4.42 14.88 -5.02
N THR A 244 4.49 13.72 -5.66
CA THR A 244 3.72 12.50 -5.37
C THR A 244 3.83 12.06 -3.90
N ALA A 245 4.57 12.83 -3.08
CA ALA A 245 4.69 12.82 -1.63
C ALA A 245 3.37 12.87 -0.83
N TYR A 246 2.21 13.13 -1.45
CA TYR A 246 0.94 13.26 -0.71
C TYR A 246 -0.27 12.53 -1.30
N ALA A 247 -0.10 11.40 -2.02
CA ALA A 247 -1.30 10.55 -2.25
C ALA A 247 -1.91 10.17 -0.89
N GLN A 248 -3.19 10.48 -0.75
CA GLN A 248 -3.94 10.35 0.47
C GLN A 248 -4.16 8.83 0.77
N PRO A 249 -4.03 8.36 2.03
CA PRO A 249 -4.05 6.93 2.35
C PRO A 249 -5.45 6.30 2.37
N GLU A 250 -6.51 7.00 1.97
CA GLU A 250 -7.92 6.62 2.10
C GLU A 250 -8.22 5.28 1.42
N GLY A 251 -7.72 5.06 0.20
CA GLY A 251 -7.85 3.77 -0.48
C GLY A 251 -7.11 2.65 0.25
N GLU A 252 -5.92 2.92 0.80
CA GLU A 252 -5.17 1.97 1.62
C GLU A 252 -5.85 1.69 2.96
N ILE A 253 -6.56 2.67 3.53
CA ILE A 253 -7.38 2.51 4.73
C ILE A 253 -8.53 1.54 4.43
N ALA A 254 -9.21 1.69 3.29
CA ALA A 254 -10.24 0.74 2.87
C ALA A 254 -9.67 -0.69 2.74
N LEU A 255 -8.51 -0.84 2.10
CA LEU A 255 -7.82 -2.13 1.98
C LEU A 255 -7.36 -2.70 3.33
N ALA A 256 -7.01 -1.86 4.30
CA ALA A 256 -6.68 -2.30 5.65
C ALA A 256 -7.94 -2.76 6.41
N VAL A 257 -9.07 -2.06 6.24
CA VAL A 257 -10.37 -2.42 6.80
C VAL A 257 -10.85 -3.78 6.29
N GLU A 258 -10.66 -4.07 5.00
CA GLU A 258 -10.99 -5.38 4.41
C GLU A 258 -10.34 -6.56 5.15
N LYS A 259 -9.12 -6.36 5.68
CA LYS A 259 -8.33 -7.39 6.35
C LYS A 259 -8.71 -7.61 7.81
N LEU A 260 -9.66 -6.84 8.35
CA LEU A 260 -10.12 -7.00 9.73
C LEU A 260 -10.91 -8.31 9.88
N ARG A 261 -10.70 -8.98 11.02
CA ARG A 261 -11.34 -10.27 11.37
C ARG A 261 -11.92 -10.28 12.79
N ASP A 262 -11.96 -9.14 13.45
CA ASP A 262 -12.40 -9.03 14.84
C ASP A 262 -13.91 -8.70 14.93
N LEU A 263 -14.63 -9.41 15.78
CA LEU A 263 -16.06 -9.20 16.05
C LEU A 263 -16.36 -7.79 16.57
N GLN A 264 -15.41 -7.12 17.23
CA GLN A 264 -15.56 -5.74 17.69
C GLN A 264 -15.63 -4.73 16.55
N ALA A 265 -15.11 -5.07 15.36
CA ALA A 265 -15.17 -4.20 14.18
C ALA A 265 -16.57 -4.16 13.53
N VAL A 266 -17.43 -5.14 13.80
CA VAL A 266 -18.73 -5.31 13.11
C VAL A 266 -19.60 -4.04 13.10
N PRO A 267 -19.82 -3.31 14.21
CA PRO A 267 -20.63 -2.09 14.18
C PRO A 267 -20.05 -0.99 13.27
N ALA A 268 -18.72 -0.83 13.29
CA ALA A 268 -18.04 0.15 12.43
C ALA A 268 -18.10 -0.25 10.95
N LEU A 269 -17.92 -1.54 10.64
CA LEU A 269 -18.03 -2.07 9.28
C LEU A 269 -19.45 -1.92 8.72
N ILE A 270 -20.48 -2.14 9.53
CA ILE A 270 -21.88 -1.86 9.17
C ILE A 270 -22.04 -0.37 8.84
N SER A 271 -21.53 0.53 9.67
CA SER A 271 -21.59 1.97 9.43
C SER A 271 -20.91 2.38 8.12
N ILE A 272 -19.76 1.79 7.78
CA ILE A 272 -19.05 2.06 6.53
C ILE A 272 -19.88 1.58 5.34
N LEU A 273 -20.41 0.35 5.41
CA LEU A 273 -21.21 -0.22 4.33
C LEU A 273 -22.48 0.62 4.06
N ASP A 274 -23.16 1.08 5.11
CA ASP A 274 -24.39 1.89 4.97
C ASP A 274 -24.15 3.33 4.48
N GLN A 275 -23.00 3.92 4.78
CA GLN A 275 -22.80 5.38 4.64
C GLN A 275 -21.75 5.78 3.60
N ALA A 276 -20.81 4.91 3.25
CA ALA A 276 -19.72 5.30 2.35
C ALA A 276 -20.23 5.53 0.91
N PRO A 277 -19.99 6.69 0.30
CA PRO A 277 -20.39 6.98 -1.08
C PRO A 277 -19.53 6.20 -2.08
N ASP A 278 -18.27 5.96 -1.72
CA ASP A 278 -17.29 5.23 -2.50
C ASP A 278 -17.55 3.72 -2.49
N ASP A 279 -17.47 3.09 -3.66
CA ASP A 279 -17.77 1.68 -3.81
C ASP A 279 -16.63 0.77 -3.32
N LEU A 280 -15.37 1.21 -3.40
CA LEU A 280 -14.23 0.49 -2.81
C LEU A 280 -14.39 0.41 -1.28
N ALA A 281 -14.72 1.51 -0.61
CA ALA A 281 -14.98 1.55 0.83
C ALA A 281 -16.10 0.59 1.25
N ARG A 282 -17.26 0.64 0.56
CA ARG A 282 -18.38 -0.29 0.82
C ARG A 282 -17.98 -1.74 0.53
N ASN A 283 -17.26 -1.97 -0.56
CA ASN A 283 -16.81 -3.31 -0.96
C ASN A 283 -15.90 -3.95 0.10
N CYS A 284 -14.88 -3.22 0.55
CA CYS A 284 -13.97 -3.66 1.60
C CYS A 284 -14.70 -3.92 2.93
N ALA A 285 -15.67 -3.09 3.29
CA ALA A 285 -16.48 -3.31 4.49
C ALA A 285 -17.36 -4.57 4.37
N ALA A 286 -18.04 -4.77 3.24
CA ALA A 286 -18.85 -5.97 2.98
C ALA A 286 -17.99 -7.24 3.00
N ALA A 287 -16.80 -7.20 2.41
CA ALA A 287 -15.84 -8.31 2.43
C ALA A 287 -15.39 -8.65 3.86
N ALA A 288 -15.03 -7.66 4.67
CA ALA A 288 -14.67 -7.88 6.07
C ALA A 288 -15.83 -8.47 6.88
N LEU A 289 -17.06 -7.98 6.70
CA LEU A 289 -18.26 -8.53 7.34
C LEU A 289 -18.53 -9.97 6.93
N ALA A 290 -18.37 -10.29 5.64
CA ALA A 290 -18.50 -11.65 5.13
C ALA A 290 -17.46 -12.59 5.74
N GLU A 291 -16.23 -12.11 5.90
CA GLU A 291 -15.16 -12.87 6.52
C GLU A 291 -15.38 -13.10 8.02
N ILE A 292 -15.92 -12.11 8.74
CA ILE A 292 -16.27 -12.23 10.16
C ILE A 292 -17.47 -13.16 10.36
N GLY A 293 -18.51 -13.05 9.54
CA GLY A 293 -19.70 -13.91 9.59
C GLY A 293 -20.57 -13.70 10.84
N ASP A 294 -20.58 -12.49 11.40
CA ASP A 294 -21.37 -12.17 12.60
C ASP A 294 -22.84 -11.92 12.26
N GLN A 295 -23.75 -12.51 13.03
CA GLN A 295 -25.20 -12.41 12.87
C GLN A 295 -25.73 -10.98 12.86
N ARG A 296 -25.07 -10.03 13.54
CA ARG A 296 -25.44 -8.60 13.58
C ARG A 296 -25.40 -7.95 12.20
N ALA A 297 -24.61 -8.47 11.28
CA ALA A 297 -24.46 -7.92 9.92
C ALA A 297 -25.54 -8.41 8.95
N LYS A 298 -26.35 -9.42 9.32
CA LYS A 298 -27.30 -10.08 8.41
C LYS A 298 -28.20 -9.09 7.68
N ASP A 299 -28.85 -8.19 8.41
CA ASP A 299 -29.87 -7.32 7.82
C ASP A 299 -29.23 -6.23 6.94
N THR A 300 -28.08 -5.69 7.35
CA THR A 300 -27.31 -4.74 6.53
C THR A 300 -26.80 -5.38 5.24
N LEU A 301 -26.27 -6.60 5.29
CA LEU A 301 -25.85 -7.34 4.10
C LEU A 301 -27.04 -7.65 3.18
N ALA A 302 -28.21 -7.99 3.75
CA ALA A 302 -29.43 -8.20 2.98
C ALA A 302 -29.90 -6.94 2.25
N ALA A 303 -29.81 -5.77 2.89
CA ALA A 303 -30.12 -4.49 2.26
C ALA A 303 -29.18 -4.18 1.07
N HIS A 304 -27.90 -4.56 1.19
CA HIS A 304 -26.87 -4.34 0.17
C HIS A 304 -26.83 -5.37 -0.96
N LEU A 305 -27.76 -6.34 -0.99
CA LEU A 305 -28.00 -7.16 -2.19
C LEU A 305 -28.52 -6.35 -3.39
N SER A 306 -28.86 -5.07 -3.21
CA SER A 306 -29.25 -4.15 -4.27
C SER A 306 -28.25 -3.00 -4.48
N ASP A 307 -27.03 -3.13 -3.94
CA ASP A 307 -25.99 -2.09 -4.11
C ASP A 307 -25.68 -1.87 -5.60
N PRO A 308 -25.42 -0.63 -6.06
CA PRO A 308 -24.99 -0.37 -7.43
C PRO A 308 -23.74 -1.17 -7.86
N SER A 309 -22.81 -1.41 -6.94
CA SER A 309 -21.56 -2.13 -7.21
C SER A 309 -21.76 -3.64 -7.14
N GLN A 310 -21.38 -4.33 -8.23
CA GLN A 310 -21.43 -5.80 -8.30
C GLN A 310 -20.57 -6.48 -7.22
N TYR A 311 -19.46 -5.85 -6.82
CA TYR A 311 -18.56 -6.40 -5.82
C TYR A 311 -19.17 -6.33 -4.42
N VAL A 312 -19.86 -5.23 -4.10
CA VAL A 312 -20.61 -5.09 -2.83
C VAL A 312 -21.73 -6.12 -2.76
N ARG A 313 -22.49 -6.31 -3.84
CA ARG A 313 -23.55 -7.34 -3.90
C ARG A 313 -22.99 -8.75 -3.73
N TYR A 314 -21.89 -9.06 -4.41
CA TYR A 314 -21.21 -10.35 -4.30
C TYR A 314 -20.73 -10.63 -2.86
N ASN A 315 -20.03 -9.68 -2.23
CA ASN A 315 -19.56 -9.83 -0.85
C ASN A 315 -20.73 -9.90 0.15
N SER A 316 -21.82 -9.18 -0.11
CA SER A 316 -23.05 -9.29 0.68
C SER A 316 -23.67 -10.69 0.60
N LEU A 317 -23.71 -11.30 -0.59
CA LEU A 317 -24.13 -12.69 -0.78
C LEU A 317 -23.23 -13.67 -0.01
N LEU A 318 -21.90 -13.52 -0.12
CA LEU A 318 -20.95 -14.35 0.61
C LEU A 318 -21.19 -14.28 2.12
N GLY A 319 -21.37 -13.06 2.66
CA GLY A 319 -21.62 -12.87 4.08
C GLY A 319 -22.95 -13.48 4.52
N LEU A 320 -24.02 -13.29 3.75
CA LEU A 320 -25.32 -13.92 4.04
C LEU A 320 -25.25 -15.44 3.97
N ALA A 321 -24.59 -16.00 2.96
CA ALA A 321 -24.41 -17.44 2.84
C ALA A 321 -23.64 -18.00 4.05
N LYS A 322 -22.61 -17.28 4.52
CA LYS A 322 -21.83 -17.68 5.70
C LYS A 322 -22.63 -17.60 7.00
N ILE A 323 -23.39 -16.51 7.20
CA ILE A 323 -24.18 -16.27 8.41
C ILE A 323 -25.38 -17.22 8.49
N THR A 324 -26.07 -17.42 7.36
CA THR A 324 -27.36 -18.13 7.33
C THR A 324 -27.28 -19.58 6.92
N HIS A 325 -26.17 -19.99 6.29
CA HIS A 325 -26.02 -21.28 5.62
C HIS A 325 -27.11 -21.58 4.59
N ALA A 326 -27.77 -20.55 4.06
CA ALA A 326 -28.84 -20.70 3.09
C ALA A 326 -28.29 -20.90 1.68
N GLU A 327 -28.60 -22.04 1.07
CA GLU A 327 -28.28 -22.34 -0.34
C GLU A 327 -28.84 -21.28 -1.29
N ALA A 328 -29.97 -20.66 -0.93
CA ALA A 328 -30.56 -19.55 -1.67
C ALA A 328 -29.58 -18.38 -1.88
N CYS A 329 -28.68 -18.15 -0.93
CA CYS A 329 -27.68 -17.07 -0.96
C CYS A 329 -26.31 -17.52 -1.46
N ALA A 330 -26.13 -18.80 -1.80
CA ALA A 330 -24.87 -19.30 -2.33
C ALA A 330 -24.55 -18.65 -3.69
N VAL A 331 -23.29 -18.24 -3.85
CA VAL A 331 -22.73 -17.63 -5.06
C VAL A 331 -21.31 -18.15 -5.29
N ALA A 332 -20.95 -18.44 -6.54
CA ALA A 332 -19.65 -19.03 -6.89
C ALA A 332 -18.61 -17.98 -7.30
N ASN A 333 -19.03 -16.93 -8.00
CA ASN A 333 -18.18 -15.84 -8.46
C ASN A 333 -19.01 -14.54 -8.64
N PRO A 334 -18.35 -13.37 -8.77
CA PRO A 334 -19.04 -12.09 -8.94
C PRO A 334 -19.95 -12.03 -10.18
N GLU A 335 -19.57 -12.70 -11.27
CA GLU A 335 -20.33 -12.70 -12.54
C GLU A 335 -21.72 -13.33 -12.42
N ASN A 336 -21.89 -14.27 -11.48
CA ASN A 336 -23.16 -14.95 -11.21
C ASN A 336 -23.99 -14.28 -10.09
N ALA A 337 -23.55 -13.13 -9.57
CA ALA A 337 -24.18 -12.49 -8.42
C ALA A 337 -25.67 -12.16 -8.68
N GLU A 338 -26.03 -11.66 -9.86
CA GLU A 338 -27.40 -11.20 -10.17
C GLU A 338 -28.47 -12.30 -9.98
N GLN A 339 -28.18 -13.54 -10.38
CA GLN A 339 -29.10 -14.66 -10.20
C GLN A 339 -29.22 -15.06 -8.71
N ALA A 340 -28.08 -15.09 -8.01
CA ALA A 340 -28.04 -15.41 -6.58
C ALA A 340 -28.71 -14.32 -5.73
N GLU A 341 -28.58 -13.06 -6.11
CA GLU A 341 -29.23 -11.90 -5.47
C GLU A 341 -30.75 -12.06 -5.46
N SER A 342 -31.37 -12.35 -6.60
CA SER A 342 -32.83 -12.49 -6.71
C SER A 342 -33.36 -13.62 -5.82
N ARG A 343 -32.70 -14.79 -5.86
CA ARG A 343 -33.05 -15.95 -5.04
C ARG A 343 -32.84 -15.68 -3.55
N CYS A 344 -31.73 -15.07 -3.17
CA CYS A 344 -31.43 -14.74 -1.78
C CYS A 344 -32.42 -13.70 -1.23
N LYS A 345 -32.75 -12.65 -2.00
CA LYS A 345 -33.75 -11.64 -1.64
C LYS A 345 -35.12 -12.26 -1.34
N GLN A 346 -35.59 -13.17 -2.20
CA GLN A 346 -36.84 -13.90 -1.98
C GLN A 346 -36.79 -14.76 -0.71
N TRP A 347 -35.67 -15.45 -0.49
CA TRP A 347 -35.47 -16.25 0.72
C TRP A 347 -35.47 -15.37 1.98
N VAL A 348 -34.73 -14.25 2.01
CA VAL A 348 -34.71 -13.32 3.15
C VAL A 348 -36.12 -12.80 3.44
N ALA A 349 -36.86 -12.39 2.41
CA ALA A 349 -38.24 -11.92 2.55
C ALA A 349 -39.20 -12.99 3.10
N SER A 350 -38.90 -14.29 2.90
CA SER A 350 -39.69 -15.40 3.45
C SER A 350 -39.39 -15.75 4.91
N LYS A 351 -38.33 -15.17 5.49
CA LYS A 351 -37.86 -15.43 6.86
C LYS A 351 -38.12 -14.27 7.83
N ASN A 352 -38.48 -13.11 7.29
CA ASN A 352 -39.06 -11.99 8.03
C ASN A 352 -40.57 -12.17 8.09
#